data_AF-A0A819VGB6-F1
#
_entry.id   AF-A0A819VGB6-F1
#
_cell.length_a   1.000
_cell.length_b   1.000
_cell.length_c   1.000
_cell.angle_alpha   90.00
_cell.angle_beta   90.00
_cell.angle_gamma   90.00
#
_symmetry.space_group_name_H-M   'P 1'
#
loop_
_entity.id
_entity.type
_entity.pdbx_description
1 polymer ?
#
loop_
_entity_poly.entity_id
_entity_poly.type
_entity_poly.pdbx_seq_one_letter_code
_entity_poly.pdbx_strand_id
1 'polypeptide(L)'
;GRALNQENQRRLNNRNNHKQPIKWKQLDYIELEAFLSLLIQAGAEFSHHQSLVELWDISRSRPIYHATMSLERFKNLLRFLRFDDR
;
A
#
# COMPACT_ATOMS: atom_id res chain seq x y z
N GLY A 1 1.12 -12.82 -15.15
CA GLY A 1 0.80 -11.49 -14.62
C GLY A 1 -0.68 -11.29 -14.42
N ARG A 2 -1.44 -11.16 -15.52
CA ARG A 2 -2.90 -10.90 -15.49
C ARG A 2 -3.70 -12.00 -14.77
N ALA A 3 -3.37 -13.27 -14.99
CA ALA A 3 -4.06 -14.41 -14.39
C ALA A 3 -3.88 -14.50 -12.86
N LEU A 4 -2.67 -14.21 -12.35
CA LEU A 4 -2.38 -14.27 -10.91
C LEU A 4 -3.03 -13.11 -10.14
N ASN A 5 -3.14 -11.93 -10.78
CA ASN A 5 -3.86 -10.79 -10.22
C ASN A 5 -5.37 -11.07 -10.17
N GLN A 6 -5.94 -11.69 -11.21
CA GLN A 6 -7.34 -12.11 -11.22
C GLN A 6 -7.65 -13.18 -10.16
N GLU A 7 -6.76 -14.17 -9.97
CA GLU A 7 -6.88 -15.20 -8.94
C GLU A 7 -6.91 -14.59 -7.53
N ASN A 8 -5.99 -13.66 -7.24
CA ASN A 8 -5.95 -12.97 -5.95
C ASN A 8 -7.18 -12.09 -5.72
N GLN A 9 -7.68 -11.42 -6.77
CA GLN A 9 -8.93 -10.66 -6.71
C GLN A 9 -10.14 -11.55 -6.43
N ARG A 10 -10.22 -12.73 -7.07
CA ARG A 10 -11.28 -13.72 -6.81
C ARG A 10 -11.28 -14.21 -5.36
N ARG A 11 -10.09 -14.49 -4.80
CA ARG A 11 -9.94 -14.94 -3.41
C ARG A 11 -10.33 -13.87 -2.39
N LEU A 12 -10.07 -12.59 -2.67
CA LEU A 12 -10.46 -11.47 -1.81
C LEU A 12 -11.97 -11.20 -1.86
N ASN A 13 -12.58 -11.31 -3.05
CA ASN A 13 -14.01 -11.07 -3.23
C ASN A 13 -14.90 -12.14 -2.58
N ASN A 14 -14.50 -13.41 -2.60
CA ASN A 14 -15.27 -14.52 -2.01
C ASN A 14 -15.43 -14.46 -0.49
N ARG A 15 -14.68 -13.61 0.22
CA ARG A 15 -14.82 -13.44 1.67
C ARG A 15 -15.89 -12.40 2.06
N ASN A 16 -16.36 -11.58 1.12
CA ASN A 16 -17.20 -10.42 1.39
C ASN A 16 -18.48 -10.47 0.53
N ASN A 17 -19.36 -11.46 0.73
CA ASN A 17 -20.55 -11.72 -0.10
C ASN A 17 -21.61 -10.59 -0.15
N HIS A 18 -21.41 -9.45 0.52
CA HIS A 18 -22.33 -8.30 0.48
C HIS A 18 -21.65 -6.94 0.24
N LYS A 19 -20.34 -6.91 -0.07
CA LYS A 19 -19.64 -5.67 -0.43
C LYS A 19 -19.18 -5.77 -1.87
N GLN A 20 -19.48 -4.74 -2.66
CA GLN A 20 -19.03 -4.63 -4.04
C GLN A 20 -17.53 -4.98 -4.11
N PRO A 21 -17.11 -5.80 -5.10
CA PRO A 21 -15.72 -6.20 -5.22
C PRO A 21 -14.84 -4.96 -5.30
N ILE A 22 -13.83 -4.88 -4.42
CA ILE A 22 -12.90 -3.74 -4.39
C ILE A 22 -12.16 -3.75 -5.73
N LYS A 23 -12.54 -2.83 -6.63
CA LYS A 23 -11.88 -2.66 -7.92
C LYS A 23 -10.48 -2.12 -7.66
N TRP A 24 -9.46 -2.86 -8.11
CA TRP A 24 -8.08 -2.41 -7.97
C TRP A 24 -7.89 -1.07 -8.69
N LYS A 25 -7.37 -0.08 -7.96
CA LYS A 25 -6.98 1.22 -8.54
C LYS A 25 -5.63 1.07 -9.22
N GLN A 26 -5.57 1.43 -10.51
CA GLN A 26 -4.33 1.53 -11.25
C GLN A 26 -3.38 2.53 -10.58
N LEU A 27 -2.11 2.16 -10.47
CA LEU A 27 -1.06 3.02 -9.94
C LEU A 27 -0.72 4.09 -10.99
N ASP A 28 -0.79 5.36 -10.58
CA ASP A 28 -0.34 6.50 -11.39
C ASP A 28 1.07 6.94 -10.96
N TYR A 29 1.69 7.81 -11.77
CA TYR A 29 3.06 8.28 -11.54
C TYR A 29 3.20 9.04 -10.22
N ILE A 30 2.24 9.91 -9.88
CA ILE A 30 2.24 10.73 -8.66
C ILE A 30 2.13 9.83 -7.43
N GLU A 31 1.27 8.83 -7.48
CA GLU A 31 1.08 7.85 -6.42
C GLU A 31 2.32 6.96 -6.23
N LEU A 32 3.04 6.64 -7.32
CA LEU A 32 4.33 5.94 -7.24
C LEU A 32 5.41 6.81 -6.60
N GLU A 33 5.55 8.07 -6.99
CA GLU A 33 6.49 9.01 -6.36
C GLU A 33 6.19 9.22 -4.87
N ALA A 34 4.91 9.39 -4.53
CA ALA A 34 4.44 9.48 -3.16
C ALA A 34 4.81 8.23 -2.36
N PHE A 35 4.61 7.04 -2.93
CA PHE A 35 4.98 5.77 -2.32
C PHE A 35 6.49 5.66 -2.06
N LEU A 36 7.31 6.01 -3.05
CA LEU A 36 8.77 6.00 -2.92
C LEU A 36 9.26 7.00 -1.87
N SER A 37 8.66 8.19 -1.83
CA SER A 37 8.98 9.22 -0.83
C SER A 37 8.72 8.72 0.59
N LEU A 38 7.58 8.05 0.82
CA LEU A 38 7.27 7.43 2.10
C LEU A 38 8.20 6.26 2.43
N LEU A 39 8.66 5.49 1.45
CA LEU A 39 9.67 4.44 1.67
C LEU A 39 11.00 5.00 2.14
N ILE A 40 11.46 6.11 1.54
CA ILE A 40 12.71 6.77 1.95
C ILE A 40 12.58 7.30 3.38
N GLN A 41 11.48 7.99 3.69
CA GLN A 41 11.20 8.50 5.03
C GLN A 41 11.11 7.35 6.06
N ALA A 42 10.39 6.29 5.72
CA ALA A 42 10.27 5.11 6.54
C ALA A 42 11.63 4.47 6.77
N GLY A 43 12.47 4.29 5.73
CA GLY A 43 13.80 3.73 5.86
C GLY A 43 14.70 4.51 6.83
N ALA A 44 14.61 5.83 6.84
CA ALA A 44 15.30 6.67 7.81
C ALA A 44 14.80 6.41 9.25
N GLU A 45 13.48 6.27 9.45
CA GLU A 45 12.87 6.07 10.78
C GLU A 45 12.88 4.61 11.27
N PHE A 46 12.93 3.62 10.38
CA PHE A 46 13.05 2.19 10.69
C PHE A 46 14.38 1.85 11.38
N SER A 47 15.41 2.67 11.19
CA SER A 47 16.64 2.61 12.00
C SER A 47 16.36 2.74 13.51
N HIS A 48 15.21 3.31 13.88
CA HIS A 48 14.72 3.46 15.25
C HIS A 48 13.72 2.37 15.70
N HIS A 49 13.57 1.25 14.97
CA HIS A 49 12.74 0.08 15.33
C HIS A 49 11.21 0.31 15.38
N GLN A 50 10.68 1.36 14.72
CA GLN A 50 9.23 1.56 14.66
C GLN A 50 8.55 0.57 13.71
N SER A 51 7.34 0.12 14.05
CA SER A 51 6.53 -0.69 13.16
C SER A 51 5.83 0.15 12.07
N LEU A 52 5.48 -0.47 10.94
CA LEU A 52 4.69 0.19 9.87
C LEU A 52 3.37 0.79 10.36
N VAL A 53 2.76 0.19 11.39
CA VAL A 53 1.50 0.68 11.96
C VAL A 53 1.74 1.96 12.76
N GLU A 54 2.84 2.03 13.50
CA GLU A 54 3.21 3.22 14.28
C GLU A 54 3.55 4.42 13.39
N LEU A 55 4.16 4.20 12.22
CA LEU A 55 4.42 5.26 11.24
C LEU A 55 3.13 5.92 10.71
N TRP A 56 1.98 5.24 10.80
CA TRP A 56 0.68 5.78 10.41
C TRP A 56 -0.20 6.20 11.61
N ASP A 57 0.34 6.15 12.83
CA ASP A 57 -0.36 6.61 14.01
C ASP A 57 -0.47 8.14 14.02
N ILE A 58 -1.69 8.67 13.98
CA ILE A 58 -1.96 10.11 13.88
C ILE A 58 -1.37 10.90 15.07
N SER A 59 -1.24 10.28 16.24
CA SER A 59 -0.77 10.94 17.46
C SER A 59 0.75 10.91 17.62
N ARG A 60 1.42 9.91 17.03
CA ARG A 60 2.85 9.64 17.25
C ARG A 60 3.72 9.85 16.03
N SER A 61 3.13 9.83 14.83
CA SER A 61 3.88 9.87 13.59
C SER A 61 3.87 11.24 12.94
N ARG A 62 4.80 11.43 12.00
CA ARG A 62 4.83 12.63 11.19
C ARG A 62 3.56 12.70 10.33
N PRO A 63 2.90 13.87 10.23
CA PRO A 63 1.68 14.02 9.43
C PRO A 63 1.81 13.59 7.97
N ILE A 64 3.03 13.61 7.43
CA ILE A 64 3.33 13.21 6.05
C ILE A 64 2.79 11.82 5.70
N TYR A 65 2.85 10.84 6.59
CA TYR A 65 2.45 9.47 6.26
C TYR A 65 0.97 9.37 5.90
N HIS A 66 0.09 9.86 6.77
CA HIS A 66 -1.35 9.78 6.57
C HIS A 66 -1.89 10.88 5.63
N ALA A 67 -1.19 12.00 5.49
CA ALA A 67 -1.53 13.04 4.51
C ALA A 67 -1.21 12.60 3.08
N THR A 68 -0.16 11.79 2.88
CA THR A 68 0.26 11.35 1.55
C THR A 68 -0.56 10.17 1.03
N MET A 69 -0.77 9.13 1.84
CA MET A 69 -1.66 8.01 1.47
C MET A 69 -2.11 7.20 2.68
N SER A 70 -3.14 6.36 2.52
CA SER A 70 -3.57 5.47 3.59
C SER A 70 -2.58 4.33 3.83
N LEU A 71 -2.52 3.84 5.08
CA LEU A 71 -1.72 2.66 5.43
C LEU A 71 -2.10 1.43 4.59
N GLU A 72 -3.39 1.27 4.29
CA GLU A 72 -3.88 0.17 3.46
C GLU A 72 -3.34 0.27 2.03
N ARG A 73 -3.37 1.47 1.41
CA ARG A 73 -2.82 1.67 0.07
C ARG A 73 -1.32 1.42 0.06
N PHE A 74 -0.58 1.93 1.04
CA PHE A 74 0.85 1.70 1.18
C PHE A 74 1.20 0.21 1.29
N LYS A 75 0.50 -0.54 2.17
CA LYS A 75 0.67 -2.00 2.32
C LYS A 75 0.34 -2.76 1.03
N ASN A 76 -0.69 -2.33 0.31
CA ASN A 76 -1.04 -2.93 -0.98
C ASN A 76 0.07 -2.71 -2.01
N LEU A 77 0.64 -1.50 -2.12
CA LEU A 77 1.75 -1.23 -3.02
C LEU A 77 3.00 -2.01 -2.63
N LEU A 78 3.37 -2.05 -1.34
CA LEU A 78 4.46 -2.88 -0.83
C LEU A 78 4.33 -4.36 -1.25
N ARG A 79 3.11 -4.90 -1.25
CA ARG A 79 2.86 -6.32 -1.55
C ARG A 79 2.81 -6.64 -3.05
N PHE A 80 2.32 -5.71 -3.85
CA PHE A 80 1.93 -5.98 -5.24
C PHE A 80 2.74 -5.22 -6.29
N LEU A 81 3.55 -4.22 -5.92
CA LEU A 81 4.44 -3.54 -6.85
C LEU A 81 5.45 -4.53 -7.43
N ARG A 82 5.68 -4.43 -8.74
CA ARG A 82 6.60 -5.28 -9.50
C ARG A 82 7.41 -4.44 -10.47
N PHE A 83 8.62 -4.91 -10.74
CA PHE A 83 9.56 -4.31 -11.69
C PHE A 83 9.80 -5.24 -12.89
N ASP A 84 8.89 -6.17 -13.13
CA ASP A 84 8.90 -7.09 -14.26
C ASP A 84 7.58 -7.01 -15.05
N ASP A 85 7.60 -7.58 -16.24
CA ASP A 85 6.48 -7.62 -17.19
C ASP A 85 5.64 -8.90 -17.08
N ARG A 86 5.92 -9.74 -16.07
CA ARG A 86 5.31 -11.08 -15.93
C ARG A 86 3.83 -11.06 -15.63
#